data_AF-A0A1Y3BDU4-F1
#
_entry.id   AF-A0A1Y3BDU4-F1
#
_cell.length_a   1.000
_cell.length_b   1.000
_cell.length_c   1.000
_cell.angle_alpha   90.00
_cell.angle_beta   90.00
_cell.angle_gamma   90.00
#
_symmetry.space_group_name_H-M   'P 1'
#
loop_
_entity.id
_entity.type
_entity.pdbx_description
1 polymer ?
#
loop_
_entity_poly.entity_id
_entity_poly.type
_entity_poly.pdbx_seq_one_letter_code
_entity_poly.pdbx_strand_id
1 'polypeptide(L)'
;MNIDPRGCVSSFFTRIQQADKTYMDAFEEEIQAFQQRIVARAKQKIDEAIKECEEEERQKRIGPGGLDPQEVFESLPECLQKCFESRDTKLLQETILKLDPEDAKYHMKRCVDSGLWIPDKNQLNDDNDDNNNEKDNDDGDDDKQNNEK
;
A
#
# COMPACT_ATOMS: atom_id res chain seq x y z
N MET A 1 26.74 10.51 42.38
CA MET A 1 27.63 11.69 42.45
C MET A 1 26.75 12.93 42.38
N ASN A 2 26.83 13.84 43.35
CA ASN A 2 26.20 15.18 43.27
C ASN A 2 27.20 16.19 42.71
N ILE A 3 27.67 15.95 41.49
CA ILE A 3 28.70 16.76 40.82
C ILE A 3 28.16 17.06 39.41
N ASP A 4 28.39 18.28 38.93
CA ASP A 4 27.97 18.69 37.58
C ASP A 4 28.57 17.74 36.52
N PRO A 5 27.75 17.16 35.63
CA PRO A 5 28.22 16.22 34.61
C PRO A 5 29.32 16.79 33.71
N ARG A 6 29.34 18.12 33.49
CA ARG A 6 30.38 18.80 32.70
C ARG A 6 31.74 18.76 33.39
N GLY A 7 31.77 18.75 34.72
CA GLY A 7 33.00 18.70 35.51
C GLY A 7 33.56 17.29 35.70
N CYS A 8 32.81 16.24 35.36
CA CYS A 8 33.24 14.85 35.56
C CYS A 8 33.56 14.09 34.26
N VAL A 9 33.45 14.72 33.09
CA VAL A 9 33.74 14.10 31.79
C VAL A 9 35.20 13.63 31.70
N SER A 10 36.16 14.47 32.12
CA SER A 10 37.58 14.11 32.12
C SER A 10 37.87 12.91 33.02
N SER A 11 37.28 12.87 34.21
CA SER A 11 37.41 11.75 35.15
C SER A 11 36.84 10.44 34.61
N PHE A 12 35.79 10.50 33.79
CA PHE A 12 35.25 9.34 33.10
C PHE A 12 36.25 8.77 32.10
N PHE A 13 36.84 9.61 31.23
CA PHE A 13 37.82 9.14 30.25
C PHE A 13 39.13 8.65 30.88
N THR A 14 39.58 9.24 31.99
CA THR A 14 40.74 8.72 32.72
C THR A 14 40.46 7.32 33.27
N ARG A 15 39.25 7.07 33.80
CA ARG A 15 38.87 5.74 34.31
C ARG A 15 38.67 4.72 33.20
N ILE A 16 38.10 5.13 32.06
CA ILE A 16 37.89 4.20 30.93
C ILE A 16 39.25 3.75 30.37
N GLN A 17 40.24 4.64 30.23
CA GLN A 17 41.57 4.26 29.74
C GLN A 17 42.31 3.25 30.64
N GLN A 18 41.94 3.17 31.91
CA GLN A 18 42.55 2.28 32.90
C GLN A 18 41.65 1.11 33.29
N ALA A 19 40.48 0.98 32.65
CA ALA A 19 39.51 -0.05 33.00
C ALA A 19 40.00 -1.43 32.58
N ASP A 20 39.57 -2.46 33.30
CA ASP A 20 39.88 -3.83 32.99
C ASP A 20 39.05 -4.34 31.80
N LYS A 21 39.48 -5.49 31.25
CA LYS A 21 38.83 -6.08 30.08
C LYS A 21 37.35 -6.38 30.31
N THR A 22 36.98 -6.87 31.50
CA THR A 22 35.59 -7.21 31.82
C THR A 22 34.68 -5.98 31.74
N TYR A 23 35.16 -4.85 32.23
CA TYR A 23 34.44 -3.57 32.16
C TYR A 23 34.28 -3.11 30.70
N MET A 24 35.33 -3.24 29.88
CA MET A 24 35.28 -2.88 28.47
C MET A 24 34.34 -3.76 27.66
N ASP A 25 34.38 -5.08 27.87
CA ASP A 25 33.50 -6.03 27.19
C ASP A 25 32.02 -5.68 27.49
N ALA A 26 31.68 -5.41 28.75
CA ALA A 26 30.33 -4.98 29.14
C ALA A 26 29.94 -3.62 28.54
N PHE A 27 30.87 -2.66 28.48
CA PHE A 27 30.62 -1.36 27.86
C PHE A 27 30.40 -1.47 26.35
N GLU A 28 31.16 -2.33 25.67
CA GLU A 28 30.96 -2.61 24.24
C GLU A 28 29.62 -3.30 23.99
N GLU A 29 29.21 -4.26 24.83
CA GLU A 29 27.89 -4.88 24.77
C GLU A 29 26.76 -3.84 24.91
N GLU A 30 26.90 -2.88 25.84
CA GLU A 30 25.93 -1.78 26.00
C GLU A 30 25.87 -0.88 24.75
N ILE A 31 27.02 -0.56 24.15
CA ILE A 31 27.08 0.20 22.89
C ILE A 31 26.40 -0.58 21.76
N GLN A 32 26.67 -1.87 21.63
CA GLN A 32 26.06 -2.72 20.61
C GLN A 32 24.54 -2.78 20.81
N ALA A 33 24.06 -2.99 22.04
CA ALA A 33 22.64 -2.96 22.35
C ALA A 33 22.00 -1.58 22.06
N PHE A 34 22.73 -0.49 22.27
CA PHE A 34 22.27 0.86 21.89
C PHE A 34 22.18 1.05 20.38
N GLN A 35 23.20 0.62 19.63
CA GLN A 35 23.20 0.67 18.16
C GLN A 35 22.06 -0.16 17.58
N GLN A 36 21.85 -1.39 18.09
CA GLN A 36 20.75 -2.26 17.67
C GLN A 36 19.39 -1.60 17.88
N ARG A 37 19.19 -0.89 19.00
CA ARG A 37 17.94 -0.14 19.24
C ARG A 37 17.75 1.01 18.26
N ILE A 38 18.83 1.73 17.90
CA ILE A 38 18.76 2.79 16.89
C ILE A 38 18.37 2.21 15.53
N VAL A 39 19.04 1.13 15.11
CA VAL A 39 18.77 0.46 13.84
C VAL A 39 17.33 -0.08 13.81
N ALA A 40 16.88 -0.71 14.90
CA ALA A 40 15.50 -1.20 15.00
C ALA A 40 14.47 -0.08 14.85
N ARG A 41 14.70 1.08 15.49
CA ARG A 41 13.83 2.26 15.33
C ARG A 41 13.88 2.85 13.93
N ALA A 42 15.06 2.88 13.30
CA ALA A 42 15.20 3.35 11.93
C ALA A 42 14.43 2.44 10.97
N LYS A 43 14.58 1.12 11.12
CA LYS A 43 13.82 0.13 10.37
C LYS A 43 12.32 0.29 10.56
N GLN A 44 11.86 0.44 11.80
CA GLN A 44 10.44 0.65 12.08
C GLN A 44 9.88 1.86 11.33
N LYS A 45 10.59 3.00 11.31
CA LYS A 45 10.16 4.18 10.56
C LYS A 45 10.12 3.97 9.05
N ILE A 46 11.07 3.20 8.52
CA ILE A 46 11.09 2.84 7.10
C ILE A 46 9.90 1.94 6.78
N ASP A 47 9.67 0.90 7.58
CA ASP A 47 8.56 -0.04 7.41
C ASP A 47 7.20 0.68 7.51
N GLU A 48 7.04 1.64 8.43
CA GLU A 48 5.85 2.50 8.53
C GLU A 48 5.65 3.34 7.26
N ALA A 49 6.70 3.98 6.74
CA ALA A 49 6.62 4.77 5.52
C ALA A 49 6.33 3.92 4.26
N ILE A 50 6.91 2.71 4.19
CA ILE A 50 6.59 1.76 3.11
C ILE A 50 5.13 1.37 3.17
N LYS A 51 4.61 1.03 4.36
CA LYS A 51 3.22 0.66 4.55
C LYS A 51 2.24 1.78 4.18
N GLU A 52 2.58 3.03 4.51
CA GLU A 52 1.77 4.19 4.12
C GLU A 52 1.73 4.36 2.59
N CYS A 53 2.88 4.22 1.92
CA CYS A 53 2.95 4.23 0.46
C CYS A 53 2.16 3.08 -0.19
N GLU A 54 2.23 1.88 0.37
CA GLU A 54 1.45 0.72 -0.09
C GLU A 54 -0.06 0.94 0.10
N GLU A 55 -0.48 1.56 1.20
CA GLU A 55 -1.88 1.91 1.42
C GLU A 55 -2.34 3.00 0.45
N GLU A 56 -1.54 4.04 0.19
CA GLU A 56 -1.87 5.04 -0.83
C GLU A 56 -2.04 4.41 -2.23
N GLU A 57 -1.16 3.49 -2.62
CA GLU A 57 -1.30 2.73 -3.86
C GLU A 57 -2.53 1.81 -3.84
N ARG A 58 -2.86 1.20 -2.70
CA ARG A 58 -4.09 0.42 -2.52
C ARG A 58 -5.33 1.31 -2.70
N GLN A 59 -5.35 2.49 -2.11
CA GLN A 59 -6.45 3.45 -2.25
C GLN A 59 -6.65 3.89 -3.72
N LYS A 60 -5.57 4.04 -4.50
CA LYS A 60 -5.67 4.30 -5.95
C LYS A 60 -6.28 3.14 -6.75
N ARG A 61 -6.18 1.90 -6.25
CA ARG A 61 -6.73 0.70 -6.90
C ARG A 61 -8.16 0.35 -6.48
N ILE A 62 -8.68 0.99 -5.43
CA ILE A 62 -10.02 0.71 -4.93
C ILE A 62 -11.07 1.10 -5.98
N GLY A 63 -12.00 0.17 -6.25
CA GLY A 63 -13.11 0.39 -7.15
C GLY A 63 -14.18 1.34 -6.59
N PRO A 64 -15.20 1.68 -7.40
CA PRO A 64 -16.20 2.71 -7.08
C PRO A 64 -16.97 2.49 -5.77
N GLY A 65 -17.06 1.26 -5.28
CA GLY A 65 -17.73 0.87 -4.03
C GLY A 65 -16.78 0.60 -2.86
N GLY A 66 -15.51 1.00 -2.94
CA GLY A 66 -14.58 0.86 -1.79
C GLY A 66 -13.91 -0.51 -1.69
N LEU A 67 -14.04 -1.37 -2.70
CA LEU A 67 -13.47 -2.72 -2.72
C LEU A 67 -12.27 -2.81 -3.68
N ASP A 68 -11.22 -3.54 -3.27
CA ASP A 68 -10.09 -3.84 -4.15
C ASP A 68 -10.49 -4.96 -5.15
N PRO A 69 -10.38 -4.74 -6.48
CA PRO A 69 -10.69 -5.76 -7.46
C PRO A 69 -9.88 -7.05 -7.31
N GLN A 70 -8.63 -6.99 -6.83
CA GLN A 70 -7.81 -8.18 -6.56
C GLN A 70 -8.38 -8.99 -5.39
N GLU A 71 -8.70 -8.33 -4.27
CA GLU A 71 -9.30 -9.00 -3.10
C GLU A 71 -10.66 -9.61 -3.43
N VAL A 72 -11.48 -8.90 -4.22
CA VAL A 72 -12.75 -9.45 -4.69
C VAL A 72 -12.51 -10.67 -5.55
N PHE A 73 -11.64 -10.60 -6.55
CA PHE A 73 -11.33 -11.72 -7.44
C PHE A 73 -10.86 -12.96 -6.67
N GLU A 74 -9.94 -12.82 -5.72
CA GLU A 74 -9.45 -13.94 -4.89
C GLU A 74 -10.54 -14.54 -3.98
N SER A 75 -11.51 -13.71 -3.54
CA SER A 75 -12.64 -14.17 -2.72
C SER A 75 -13.76 -14.83 -3.50
N LEU A 76 -13.76 -14.75 -4.84
CA LEU A 76 -14.82 -15.35 -5.67
C LEU A 76 -14.71 -16.88 -5.72
N PRO A 77 -15.83 -17.59 -5.91
CA PRO A 77 -15.82 -19.01 -6.25
C PRO A 77 -14.98 -19.28 -7.51
N GLU A 78 -14.27 -20.41 -7.56
CA GLU A 78 -13.43 -20.80 -8.72
C GLU A 78 -14.19 -20.75 -10.06
N CYS A 79 -15.48 -21.09 -10.05
CA CYS A 79 -16.31 -21.04 -11.24
C CYS A 79 -16.41 -19.61 -11.83
N LEU A 80 -16.53 -18.60 -10.97
CA LEU A 80 -16.56 -17.20 -11.38
C LEU A 80 -15.18 -16.66 -11.70
N GLN A 81 -14.14 -17.04 -10.95
CA GLN A 81 -12.75 -16.68 -11.26
C GLN A 81 -12.37 -17.08 -12.69
N LYS A 82 -12.67 -18.33 -13.07
CA LYS A 82 -12.43 -18.86 -14.43
C LYS A 82 -13.14 -18.05 -15.52
N CYS A 83 -14.34 -17.54 -15.24
CA CYS A 83 -15.07 -16.70 -16.20
C CYS A 83 -14.36 -15.36 -16.47
N PHE A 84 -13.81 -14.74 -15.42
CA PHE A 84 -13.04 -13.50 -15.54
C PHE A 84 -11.66 -13.74 -16.18
N GLU A 85 -11.00 -14.85 -15.87
CA GLU A 85 -9.73 -15.26 -16.50
C GLU A 85 -9.89 -15.49 -18.01
N SER A 86 -10.96 -16.19 -18.42
CA SER A 86 -11.26 -16.45 -19.82
C SER A 86 -11.86 -15.25 -20.55
N ARG A 87 -12.16 -14.15 -19.83
CA ARG A 87 -12.88 -12.97 -20.33
C ARG A 87 -14.18 -13.32 -21.06
N ASP A 88 -14.86 -14.37 -20.62
CA ASP A 88 -16.07 -14.88 -21.28
C ASP A 88 -17.32 -14.37 -20.55
N THR A 89 -17.90 -13.32 -21.09
CA THR A 89 -19.11 -12.68 -20.55
C THR A 89 -20.35 -13.57 -20.63
N LYS A 90 -20.41 -14.48 -21.62
CA LYS A 90 -21.53 -15.42 -21.77
C LYS A 90 -21.44 -16.52 -20.72
N LEU A 91 -20.24 -17.06 -20.53
CA LEU A 91 -20.00 -18.05 -19.49
C LEU A 91 -20.28 -17.50 -18.10
N LEU A 92 -19.95 -16.22 -17.84
CA LEU A 92 -20.30 -15.54 -16.59
C LEU A 92 -21.82 -15.52 -16.36
N GLN A 93 -22.60 -15.10 -17.35
CA GLN A 93 -24.07 -15.06 -17.27
C GLN A 93 -24.66 -16.46 -17.01
N GLU A 94 -24.18 -17.49 -17.72
CA GLU A 94 -24.63 -18.87 -17.50
C GLU A 94 -24.28 -19.41 -16.12
N THR A 95 -23.11 -19.05 -15.59
CA THR A 95 -22.65 -19.49 -14.27
C THR A 95 -23.47 -18.85 -13.17
N ILE A 96 -23.84 -17.57 -13.34
CA ILE A 96 -24.72 -16.85 -12.41
C ILE A 96 -26.12 -17.47 -12.37
N LEU A 97 -26.67 -17.88 -13.53
CA LEU A 97 -27.98 -18.54 -13.60
C LEU A 97 -28.02 -19.91 -12.92
N LYS A 98 -26.87 -20.58 -12.78
CA LYS A 98 -26.73 -21.87 -12.10
C LYS A 98 -26.51 -21.72 -10.59
N LEU A 99 -26.08 -20.54 -10.13
CA LEU A 99 -25.83 -20.25 -8.73
C LEU A 99 -27.15 -19.94 -8.01
N ASP A 100 -27.13 -20.00 -6.68
CA ASP A 100 -28.25 -19.51 -5.89
C ASP A 100 -28.43 -17.99 -6.13
N PRO A 101 -29.67 -17.51 -6.33
CA PRO A 101 -29.92 -16.10 -6.62
C PRO A 101 -29.39 -15.12 -5.56
N GLU A 102 -29.31 -15.52 -4.28
CA GLU A 102 -28.76 -14.66 -3.23
C GLU A 102 -27.23 -14.57 -3.32
N ASP A 103 -26.56 -15.70 -3.55
CA ASP A 103 -25.10 -15.75 -3.72
C ASP A 103 -24.67 -15.02 -5.00
N ALA A 104 -25.43 -15.20 -6.09
CA ALA A 104 -25.24 -14.51 -7.35
C ALA A 104 -25.28 -12.99 -7.18
N LYS A 105 -26.30 -12.49 -6.48
CA LYS A 105 -26.47 -11.06 -6.21
C LYS A 105 -25.34 -10.53 -5.33
N TYR A 106 -24.94 -11.28 -4.31
CA TYR A 106 -23.84 -10.92 -3.41
C TYR A 106 -22.51 -10.77 -4.17
N HIS A 107 -22.14 -11.76 -4.97
CA HIS A 107 -20.89 -11.74 -5.73
C HIS A 107 -20.92 -10.70 -6.85
N MET A 108 -22.03 -10.57 -7.59
CA MET A 108 -22.14 -9.59 -8.67
C MET A 108 -22.04 -8.16 -8.16
N LYS A 109 -22.72 -7.84 -7.05
CA LYS A 109 -22.61 -6.52 -6.43
C LYS A 109 -21.15 -6.18 -6.09
N ARG A 110 -20.41 -7.13 -5.50
CA ARG A 110 -18.98 -6.94 -5.19
C ARG A 110 -18.12 -6.74 -6.43
N CYS A 111 -18.41 -7.45 -7.52
CA CYS A 111 -17.69 -7.27 -8.79
C CYS A 111 -17.90 -5.88 -9.39
N VAL A 112 -19.11 -5.29 -9.23
CA VAL A 112 -19.40 -3.92 -9.66
C VAL A 112 -18.75 -2.91 -8.73
N ASP A 113 -18.91 -3.10 -7.43
CA ASP A 113 -18.34 -2.22 -6.39
C ASP A 113 -16.80 -2.22 -6.42
N SER A 114 -16.15 -3.30 -6.85
CA SER A 114 -14.69 -3.34 -7.05
C SER A 114 -14.22 -2.89 -8.44
N GLY A 115 -15.14 -2.62 -9.37
CA GLY A 115 -14.82 -2.26 -10.75
C GLY A 115 -14.32 -3.43 -11.60
N LEU A 116 -14.37 -4.66 -11.09
CA LEU A 116 -14.03 -5.89 -11.83
C LEU A 116 -15.04 -6.17 -12.97
N TRP A 117 -16.27 -5.69 -12.83
CA TRP A 117 -17.34 -5.84 -13.82
C TRP A 117 -18.12 -4.54 -14.01
N ILE A 118 -18.33 -4.12 -15.26
CA ILE A 118 -19.16 -2.97 -15.61
C ILE A 118 -20.47 -3.49 -16.20
N PRO A 119 -21.63 -3.28 -15.55
CA PRO A 119 -22.92 -3.63 -16.13
C PRO A 119 -23.18 -2.81 -17.40
N ASP A 120 -23.73 -3.43 -18.44
CA ASP A 120 -24.17 -2.69 -19.62
C ASP A 120 -25.21 -1.62 -19.22
N LYS A 121 -25.02 -0.38 -19.67
CA LYS A 121 -25.79 0.83 -19.32
C LYS A 121 -27.32 0.76 -19.57
N ASN A 122 -27.84 -0.37 -20.05
CA ASN A 122 -29.27 -0.57 -20.30
C ASN A 122 -30.05 -1.18 -19.12
N GLN A 123 -29.44 -1.48 -17.97
CA GLN A 123 -30.15 -2.18 -16.87
C GLN A 123 -30.14 -1.50 -15.49
N LEU A 124 -29.51 -0.35 -15.29
CA LEU A 124 -29.48 0.31 -13.96
C LEU A 124 -29.67 1.83 -14.10
N ASN A 125 -30.91 2.26 -14.31
CA ASN A 125 -31.34 3.57 -13.84
C ASN A 125 -31.72 3.42 -12.37
N ASP A 126 -30.81 3.76 -11.46
CA ASP A 126 -31.16 4.34 -10.15
C ASP A 126 -29.94 5.08 -9.59
N ASP A 127 -29.96 6.40 -9.83
CA ASP A 127 -29.35 7.52 -9.11
C ASP A 127 -27.90 7.40 -8.59
N ASN A 128 -26.97 7.93 -9.39
CA ASN A 128 -26.18 9.13 -9.03
C ASN A 128 -25.33 9.56 -10.23
N ASP A 129 -25.90 10.47 -11.01
CA ASP A 129 -25.21 11.29 -12.01
C ASP A 129 -24.38 12.36 -11.27
N ASP A 130 -23.05 12.36 -11.42
CA ASP A 130 -22.35 13.60 -11.73
C ASP A 130 -20.88 13.38 -12.18
N ASN A 131 -20.67 13.77 -13.44
CA ASN A 131 -19.47 14.35 -14.05
C ASN A 131 -18.35 13.47 -14.62
N ASN A 132 -18.60 13.09 -15.88
CA ASN A 132 -17.65 13.19 -17.00
C ASN A 132 -16.72 14.43 -16.93
N ASN A 133 -15.44 14.21 -17.20
CA ASN A 133 -14.76 14.91 -18.29
C ASN A 133 -13.51 14.14 -18.74
N GLU A 134 -13.70 13.31 -19.76
CA GLU A 134 -12.66 13.02 -20.74
C GLU A 134 -12.30 14.32 -21.48
N LYS A 135 -11.00 14.59 -21.56
CA LYS A 135 -10.40 15.22 -22.75
C LYS A 135 -9.08 14.53 -23.03
N ASP A 136 -9.17 13.46 -23.81
CA ASP A 136 -8.12 13.13 -24.77
C ASP A 136 -8.27 14.04 -26.00
N ASN A 137 -7.16 14.60 -26.45
CA ASN A 137 -6.84 14.86 -27.86
C ASN A 137 -5.34 15.19 -27.95
N ASP A 138 -4.58 14.14 -28.18
CA ASP A 138 -3.56 13.92 -29.20
C ASP A 138 -2.89 15.09 -29.97
N ASP A 139 -1.60 14.85 -30.24
CA ASP A 139 -0.70 15.31 -31.30
C ASP A 139 -0.14 16.76 -31.40
N GLY A 140 1.19 16.82 -31.50
CA GLY A 140 1.93 17.97 -32.05
C GLY A 140 3.39 18.12 -31.58
N ASP A 141 4.29 17.27 -32.07
CA ASP A 141 5.75 17.50 -32.08
C ASP A 141 6.09 18.63 -33.07
N ASP A 142 6.77 19.70 -32.63
CA ASP A 142 7.69 20.51 -33.44
C ASP A 142 8.45 21.55 -32.59
N ASP A 143 9.66 21.15 -32.18
CA ASP A 143 10.93 21.80 -32.48
C ASP A 143 11.12 23.34 -32.41
N LYS A 144 12.28 23.70 -31.85
CA LYS A 144 13.13 24.91 -32.06
C LYS A 144 12.88 26.21 -31.27
N GLN A 145 13.90 26.51 -30.44
CA GLN A 145 14.73 27.73 -30.42
C GLN A 145 14.03 29.10 -30.55
N ASN A 146 14.11 29.96 -29.52
CA ASN A 146 15.06 31.10 -29.45
C ASN A 146 14.66 32.16 -28.39
N ASN A 147 15.73 32.71 -27.79
CA ASN A 147 15.96 34.08 -27.31
C ASN A 147 15.21 34.70 -26.11
N GLU A 148 16.02 34.89 -25.05
CA GLU A 148 16.56 36.20 -24.62
C GLU A 148 15.62 37.19 -23.91
N LYS A 149 15.84 37.33 -22.60
CA LYS A 149 16.29 38.61 -22.01
C LYS A 149 17.01 38.41 -20.68
#